data_AF-A0A948IXA7-F1
#
_entry.id   AF-A0A948IXA7-F1
#
_cell.length_a   1.000
_cell.length_b   1.000
_cell.length_c   1.000
_cell.angle_alpha   90.00
_cell.angle_beta   90.00
_cell.angle_gamma   90.00
#
_symmetry.space_group_name_H-M   'P 1'
#
loop_
_entity.id
_entity.type
_entity.pdbx_description
1 polymer ?
#
loop_
_entity_poly.entity_id
_entity_poly.type
_entity_poly.pdbx_seq_one_letter_code
_entity_poly.pdbx_strand_id
1 'polypeptide(L)'
;MHSVAGRVFIGIGVGFIVGAAVMLSLPMFGFPLVSMFGFGTLLMFMLMGIVIGFMGLFNRHPLFNFRMPWWIRGLMVGFVFTLMYVLLSYGSLVVVMQSSLVSWMGLTSPFWALLDGICIGLLMSGLETKFAGEGPQLPIT
;
A
#
# COMPACT_ATOMS: atom_id res chain seq x y z
N MET A 1 16.28 12.60 12.13
CA MET A 1 16.63 11.17 12.02
C MET A 1 16.37 10.75 10.57
N HIS A 2 17.30 11.04 9.67
CA HIS A 2 17.19 10.67 8.26
C HIS A 2 17.99 9.39 8.08
N SER A 3 17.33 8.24 7.97
CA SER A 3 17.97 6.93 7.82
C SER A 3 17.07 6.02 6.99
N VAL A 4 17.67 5.11 6.23
CA VAL A 4 16.96 4.09 5.44
C VAL A 4 16.11 3.19 6.33
N ALA A 5 16.65 2.81 7.50
CA ALA A 5 15.92 2.04 8.49
C ALA A 5 14.70 2.82 9.02
N GLY A 6 14.84 4.13 9.20
CA GLY A 6 13.74 5.02 9.60
C GLY A 6 12.60 5.05 8.58
N ARG A 7 12.93 5.07 7.28
CA ARG A 7 11.91 5.00 6.21
C ARG A 7 11.14 3.69 6.24
N VAL A 8 11.87 2.57 6.29
CA VAL A 8 11.25 1.23 6.30
C VAL A 8 10.40 1.05 7.54
N PHE A 9 10.85 1.53 8.71
CA PHE A 9 10.09 1.45 9.95
C PHE A 9 8.77 2.24 9.86
N ILE A 10 8.80 3.44 9.28
CA ILE A 10 7.59 4.24 9.03
C ILE A 10 6.68 3.53 8.04
N GLY A 11 7.23 2.99 6.93
CA GLY A 11 6.47 2.24 5.93
C GLY A 11 5.76 1.03 6.54
N ILE A 12 6.46 0.25 7.38
CA ILE A 12 5.87 -0.87 8.12
C ILE A 12 4.78 -0.38 9.07
N GLY A 13 5.03 0.70 9.83
CA GLY A 13 4.06 1.24 10.78
C GLY A 13 2.77 1.69 10.10
N VAL A 14 2.88 2.46 9.01
CA VAL A 14 1.71 2.91 8.23
C VAL A 14 1.04 1.73 7.54
N GLY A 15 1.80 0.80 6.95
CA GLY A 15 1.30 -0.43 6.34
C GLY A 15 0.53 -1.31 7.32
N PHE A 16 1.03 -1.43 8.54
CA PHE A 16 0.36 -2.16 9.62
C PHE A 16 -0.94 -1.49 10.04
N ILE A 17 -0.95 -0.16 10.21
CA ILE A 17 -2.18 0.59 10.57
C ILE A 17 -3.25 0.43 9.49
N VAL A 18 -2.87 0.59 8.22
CA VAL A 18 -3.81 0.44 7.08
C VAL A 18 -4.28 -1.01 6.97
N GLY A 19 -3.37 -1.98 7.02
CA GLY A 19 -3.70 -3.40 6.95
C GLY A 19 -4.60 -3.85 8.11
N ALA A 20 -4.34 -3.38 9.33
CA ALA A 20 -5.18 -3.64 10.48
C ALA A 20 -6.56 -2.99 10.34
N ALA A 21 -6.65 -1.77 9.82
CA ALA A 21 -7.94 -1.11 9.57
C ALA A 21 -8.78 -1.89 8.55
N VAL A 22 -8.17 -2.42 7.49
CA VAL A 22 -8.85 -3.30 6.52
C VAL A 22 -9.24 -4.64 7.17
N MET A 23 -8.35 -5.25 7.95
CA MET A 23 -8.65 -6.51 8.63
C MET A 23 -9.80 -6.37 9.65
N LEU A 24 -9.87 -5.25 10.38
CA LEU A 24 -10.97 -4.92 11.29
C LEU A 24 -12.29 -4.66 10.56
N SER A 25 -12.25 -4.26 9.28
CA SER A 25 -13.45 -4.04 8.48
C SER A 25 -13.99 -5.31 7.81
N LEU A 26 -13.18 -6.38 7.69
CA LEU A 26 -13.59 -7.67 7.10
C LEU A 26 -14.87 -8.31 7.70
N PRO A 27 -15.10 -8.29 9.02
CA PRO A 27 -16.35 -8.80 9.61
C PRO A 27 -17.60 -8.11 9.11
N MET A 28 -17.51 -6.82 8.74
CA MET A 28 -18.64 -6.08 8.18
C MET A 28 -19.05 -6.60 6.78
N PHE A 29 -18.16 -7.31 6.10
CA PHE A 29 -18.39 -7.94 4.81
C PHE A 29 -18.70 -9.44 4.90
N GLY A 30 -18.83 -9.99 6.13
CA GLY A 30 -19.13 -11.40 6.36
C GLY A 30 -17.91 -12.32 6.41
N PHE A 31 -16.70 -11.78 6.42
CA PHE A 31 -15.47 -12.56 6.59
C PHE A 31 -15.05 -12.63 8.07
N PRO A 32 -14.58 -13.78 8.57
CA PRO A 32 -14.06 -13.85 9.93
C PRO A 32 -12.82 -12.97 10.09
N LEU A 33 -12.73 -12.29 11.25
CA LEU A 33 -11.65 -11.36 11.59
C LEU A 33 -10.27 -12.02 11.44
N VAL A 34 -10.14 -13.23 12.02
CA VAL A 34 -8.92 -14.04 12.01
C VAL A 34 -9.01 -15.04 10.86
N SER A 35 -9.01 -14.52 9.63
CA SER A 35 -9.03 -15.34 8.40
C SER A 35 -7.67 -15.30 7.70
N MET A 36 -7.39 -16.32 6.88
CA MET A 36 -6.21 -16.31 5.99
C MET A 36 -6.21 -15.07 5.09
N PHE A 37 -7.39 -14.59 4.69
CA PHE A 37 -7.56 -13.37 3.91
C PHE A 37 -7.20 -12.10 4.71
N GLY A 38 -7.61 -12.01 5.98
CA GLY A 38 -7.24 -10.91 6.88
C GLY A 38 -5.75 -10.82 7.17
N PHE A 39 -5.09 -11.96 7.42
CA PHE A 39 -3.63 -11.94 7.57
C PHE A 39 -2.91 -11.66 6.26
N GLY A 40 -3.40 -12.20 5.14
CA GLY A 40 -2.85 -11.95 3.82
C GLY A 40 -2.90 -10.47 3.43
N THR A 41 -4.02 -9.80 3.69
CA THR A 41 -4.19 -8.34 3.49
C THR A 41 -3.23 -7.54 4.35
N LEU A 42 -3.19 -7.82 5.66
CA LEU A 42 -2.32 -7.14 6.59
C LEU A 42 -0.83 -7.25 6.19
N LEU A 43 -0.38 -8.46 5.85
CA LEU A 43 0.99 -8.70 5.41
C LEU A 43 1.30 -8.01 4.08
N MET A 44 0.34 -8.00 3.15
CA MET A 44 0.47 -7.34 1.86
C MET A 44 0.64 -5.81 2.00
N PHE A 45 -0.13 -5.15 2.87
CA PHE A 45 0.03 -3.71 3.12
C PHE A 45 1.33 -3.38 3.84
N MET A 46 1.81 -4.23 4.75
CA MET A 46 3.14 -4.07 5.35
C MET A 46 4.27 -4.21 4.31
N LEU A 47 4.19 -5.21 3.43
CA LEU A 47 5.16 -5.40 2.35
C LEU A 47 5.17 -4.21 1.39
N MET A 48 3.99 -3.68 1.05
CA MET A 48 3.86 -2.49 0.22
C MET A 48 4.61 -1.31 0.86
N GLY A 49 4.42 -1.07 2.16
CA GLY A 49 5.14 -0.01 2.89
C GLY A 49 6.66 -0.22 2.91
N ILE A 50 7.14 -1.46 3.10
CA ILE A 50 8.58 -1.78 3.03
C ILE A 50 9.14 -1.42 1.65
N VAL A 51 8.46 -1.83 0.57
CA VAL A 51 8.92 -1.60 -0.80
C VAL A 51 8.90 -0.11 -1.14
N ILE A 52 7.88 0.64 -0.72
CA ILE A 52 7.86 2.11 -0.90
C ILE A 52 9.05 2.75 -0.17
N GLY A 53 9.34 2.31 1.07
CA GLY A 53 10.50 2.73 1.85
C GLY A 53 11.83 2.52 1.12
N PHE A 54 12.05 1.33 0.55
CA PHE A 54 13.24 1.01 -0.23
C PHE A 54 13.32 1.79 -1.55
N MET A 55 12.20 1.94 -2.27
CA MET A 55 12.13 2.75 -3.50
C MET A 55 12.45 4.22 -3.24
N GLY A 56 12.24 4.67 -2.01
CA GLY A 56 12.66 5.95 -1.47
C GLY A 56 14.16 6.25 -1.58
N LEU A 57 15.01 5.23 -1.59
CA LEU A 57 16.47 5.34 -1.75
C LEU A 57 16.85 5.75 -3.18
N PHE A 58 16.07 5.28 -4.15
CA PHE A 58 16.29 5.53 -5.58
C PHE A 58 15.58 6.82 -5.99
N ASN A 59 16.27 7.94 -5.83
CA ASN A 59 15.78 9.25 -6.29
C ASN A 59 15.85 9.43 -7.82
N ARG A 60 16.44 8.46 -8.51
CA ARG A 60 16.72 8.53 -9.94
C ARG A 60 16.39 7.19 -10.58
N HIS A 61 15.73 7.24 -11.74
CA HIS A 61 15.41 6.03 -12.50
C HIS A 61 16.71 5.32 -12.89
N PRO A 62 16.89 4.01 -12.57
CA PRO A 62 18.16 3.30 -12.78
C PRO A 62 18.58 3.25 -14.26
N LEU A 63 17.62 3.08 -15.19
CA LEU A 63 17.87 3.12 -16.63
C LEU A 63 17.88 4.53 -17.26
N PHE A 64 16.86 5.35 -17.01
CA PHE A 64 16.66 6.62 -17.74
C PHE A 64 17.23 7.87 -17.06
N ASN A 65 17.81 7.73 -15.87
CA ASN A 65 18.49 8.81 -15.14
C ASN A 65 17.65 10.09 -14.89
N PHE A 66 16.31 10.01 -14.98
CA PHE A 66 15.40 11.08 -14.58
C PHE A 66 15.12 11.04 -13.07
N ARG A 67 14.89 12.22 -12.46
CA ARG A 67 14.50 12.31 -11.05
C ARG A 67 13.10 11.72 -10.89
N MET A 68 12.95 10.73 -10.00
CA MET A 68 11.66 10.15 -9.66
C MET A 68 11.07 10.89 -8.47
N PRO A 69 10.06 11.76 -8.64
CA PRO A 69 9.39 12.40 -7.51
C PRO A 69 8.71 11.33 -6.66
N TRP A 70 8.62 11.58 -5.35
CA TRP A 70 8.03 10.66 -4.38
C TRP A 70 6.61 10.21 -4.76
N TRP A 71 5.78 11.12 -5.27
CA TRP A 71 4.41 10.81 -5.71
C TRP A 71 4.39 9.70 -6.78
N ILE A 72 5.26 9.76 -7.79
CA ILE A 72 5.29 8.77 -8.87
C ILE A 72 5.70 7.39 -8.33
N ARG A 73 6.65 7.35 -7.39
CA ARG A 73 7.10 6.10 -6.75
C ARG A 73 5.97 5.47 -5.93
N GLY A 74 5.29 6.26 -5.09
CA GLY A 74 4.14 5.81 -4.30
C GLY A 74 2.99 5.33 -5.18
N LEU A 75 2.68 6.06 -6.25
CA LEU A 75 1.64 5.70 -7.23
C LEU A 75 1.95 4.36 -7.92
N MET A 76 3.17 4.19 -8.45
CA MET A 76 3.56 2.96 -9.13
C MET A 76 3.52 1.75 -8.21
N VAL A 77 4.15 1.85 -7.03
CA VAL A 77 4.21 0.72 -6.10
C VAL A 77 2.81 0.39 -5.58
N GLY A 78 2.04 1.40 -5.16
CA GLY A 78 0.66 1.22 -4.69
C GLY A 78 -0.25 0.57 -5.74
N PHE A 79 -0.14 1.01 -7.00
CA PHE A 79 -0.86 0.40 -8.12
C PHE A 79 -0.47 -1.07 -8.33
N VAL A 80 0.83 -1.38 -8.43
CA VAL A 80 1.30 -2.75 -8.71
C VAL A 80 0.92 -3.71 -7.58
N PHE A 81 1.15 -3.29 -6.34
CA PHE A 81 0.80 -4.10 -5.17
C PHE A 81 -0.71 -4.34 -5.09
N THR A 82 -1.51 -3.32 -5.32
CA THR A 82 -2.96 -3.46 -5.27
C THR A 82 -3.51 -4.23 -6.45
N LEU A 83 -2.88 -4.15 -7.62
CA LEU A 83 -3.18 -5.01 -8.76
C LEU A 83 -2.91 -6.48 -8.45
N MET A 84 -1.74 -6.78 -7.87
CA MET A 84 -1.44 -8.14 -7.40
C MET A 84 -2.46 -8.62 -6.38
N TYR A 85 -2.83 -7.76 -5.42
CA TYR A 85 -3.85 -8.06 -4.43
C TYR A 85 -5.21 -8.36 -5.06
N VAL A 86 -5.66 -7.54 -6.02
CA VAL A 86 -6.92 -7.75 -6.75
C VAL A 86 -6.89 -9.06 -7.54
N LEU A 87 -5.79 -9.37 -8.21
CA LEU A 87 -5.66 -10.61 -8.99
C LEU A 87 -5.66 -11.85 -8.11
N LEU A 88 -4.94 -11.81 -6.97
CA LEU A 88 -4.84 -12.94 -6.03
C LEU A 88 -6.11 -13.16 -5.23
N SER A 89 -6.86 -12.10 -4.95
CA SER A 89 -8.04 -12.14 -4.08
C SER A 89 -9.35 -11.75 -4.78
N TYR A 90 -9.39 -11.87 -6.11
CA TYR A 90 -10.52 -11.44 -6.94
C TYR A 90 -11.86 -11.98 -6.43
N GLY A 91 -11.92 -13.28 -6.11
CA GLY A 91 -13.13 -13.91 -5.59
C GLY A 91 -13.62 -13.29 -4.27
N SER A 92 -12.74 -13.02 -3.33
CA SER A 92 -13.09 -12.37 -2.05
C SER A 92 -13.54 -10.92 -2.25
N LEU A 93 -12.89 -10.19 -3.17
CA LEU A 93 -13.25 -8.80 -3.46
C LEU A 93 -14.60 -8.68 -4.17
N VAL A 94 -15.00 -9.65 -5.00
CA VAL A 94 -16.35 -9.67 -5.59
C VAL A 94 -17.42 -9.72 -4.49
N VAL A 95 -17.21 -10.53 -3.44
CA VAL A 95 -18.12 -10.58 -2.29
C VAL A 95 -18.19 -9.23 -1.58
N VAL A 96 -17.05 -8.55 -1.42
CA VAL A 96 -17.00 -7.19 -0.85
C VAL A 96 -17.78 -6.20 -1.71
N MET A 97 -17.64 -6.24 -3.03
CA MET A 97 -18.35 -5.34 -3.96
C MET A 97 -19.87 -5.57 -3.97
N GLN A 98 -20.31 -6.81 -3.73
CA GLN A 98 -21.73 -7.17 -3.63
C GLN A 98 -22.34 -6.88 -2.25
N SER A 99 -21.52 -6.50 -1.26
CA SER A 99 -22.01 -6.15 0.06
C SER A 99 -22.85 -4.87 0.03
N SER A 100 -23.82 -4.79 0.93
CA SER A 100 -24.70 -3.62 1.08
C SER A 100 -23.97 -2.30 1.37
N LEU A 101 -22.73 -2.38 1.88
CA LEU A 101 -21.87 -1.23 2.16
C LEU A 101 -21.20 -0.64 0.92
N VAL A 102 -21.07 -1.40 -0.16
CA VAL A 102 -20.35 -0.98 -1.38
C VAL A 102 -21.29 -0.92 -2.58
N SER A 103 -22.31 -1.78 -2.63
CA SER A 103 -23.25 -1.87 -3.75
C SER A 103 -23.99 -0.55 -4.04
N TRP A 104 -24.21 0.29 -3.03
CA TRP A 104 -24.85 1.60 -3.19
C TRP A 104 -24.00 2.63 -3.94
N MET A 105 -22.67 2.45 -3.99
CA MET A 105 -21.76 3.34 -4.72
C MET A 105 -21.73 3.06 -6.23
N GLY A 106 -22.42 2.01 -6.70
CA GLY A 106 -22.39 1.59 -8.12
C GLY A 106 -21.05 0.97 -8.57
N LEU A 107 -20.16 0.64 -7.62
CA LEU A 107 -18.88 0.02 -7.89
C LEU A 107 -19.07 -1.48 -8.16
N THR A 108 -19.16 -1.86 -9.43
CA THR A 108 -19.42 -3.24 -9.84
C THR A 108 -18.14 -4.08 -10.03
N SER A 109 -16.98 -3.43 -10.12
CA SER A 109 -15.71 -4.07 -10.50
C SER A 109 -14.69 -4.03 -9.36
N PRO A 110 -14.06 -5.17 -9.00
CA PRO A 110 -12.97 -5.20 -8.01
C PRO A 110 -11.76 -4.33 -8.36
N PHE A 111 -11.58 -3.98 -9.63
CA PHE A 111 -10.50 -3.11 -10.09
C PHE A 111 -10.60 -1.68 -9.57
N TRP A 112 -11.75 -1.25 -9.04
CA TRP A 112 -11.87 0.05 -8.36
C TRP A 112 -10.94 0.16 -7.15
N ALA A 113 -10.60 -0.96 -6.51
CA ALA A 113 -9.62 -0.99 -5.43
C ALA A 113 -8.22 -0.51 -5.87
N LEU A 114 -7.91 -0.50 -7.18
CA LEU A 114 -6.64 0.06 -7.68
C LEU A 114 -6.51 1.55 -7.36
N LEU A 115 -7.61 2.30 -7.37
CA LEU A 115 -7.59 3.72 -7.00
C LEU A 115 -7.29 3.88 -5.52
N ASP A 116 -7.88 3.04 -4.66
CA ASP A 116 -7.56 3.02 -3.23
C ASP A 116 -6.08 2.70 -3.02
N GLY A 117 -5.55 1.72 -3.75
CA GLY A 117 -4.14 1.34 -3.73
C GLY A 117 -3.19 2.47 -4.12
N ILE A 118 -3.53 3.20 -5.18
CA ILE A 118 -2.84 4.40 -5.65
C ILE A 118 -2.85 5.47 -4.55
N CYS A 119 -4.00 5.76 -3.96
CA CYS A 119 -4.14 6.76 -2.90
C CYS A 119 -3.36 6.37 -1.63
N ILE A 120 -3.43 5.11 -1.21
CA ILE A 120 -2.70 4.58 -0.05
C ILE A 120 -1.20 4.62 -0.31
N GLY A 121 -0.73 4.17 -1.48
CA GLY A 121 0.68 4.19 -1.85
C GLY A 121 1.26 5.61 -1.91
N LEU A 122 0.48 6.57 -2.42
CA LEU A 122 0.83 7.98 -2.42
C LEU A 122 0.93 8.53 -0.99
N LEU A 123 -0.04 8.19 -0.13
CA LEU A 123 -0.04 8.60 1.28
C LEU A 123 1.19 8.03 2.01
N MET A 124 1.49 6.74 1.87
CA MET A 124 2.67 6.11 2.47
C MET A 124 3.96 6.78 2.00
N SER A 125 4.12 6.96 0.69
CA SER A 125 5.31 7.60 0.13
C SER A 125 5.48 9.05 0.60
N GLY A 126 4.37 9.78 0.74
CA GLY A 126 4.37 11.14 1.27
C GLY A 126 4.78 11.20 2.74
N LEU A 127 4.26 10.31 3.58
CA LEU A 127 4.62 10.24 5.00
C LEU A 127 6.10 9.87 5.18
N GLU A 128 6.58 8.84 4.49
CA GLU A 128 7.99 8.44 4.55
C GLU A 128 8.93 9.56 4.11
N THR A 129 8.59 10.24 3.01
CA THR A 129 9.41 11.34 2.49
C THR A 129 9.41 12.53 3.45
N LYS A 130 8.26 12.84 4.07
CA LYS A 130 8.13 13.94 5.03
C LYS A 130 8.91 13.68 6.33
N PHE A 131 8.87 12.46 6.86
CA PHE A 131 9.43 12.15 8.18
C PHE A 131 10.88 11.65 8.13
N ALA A 132 11.30 10.98 7.05
CA ALA A 132 12.62 10.37 6.97
C ALA A 132 13.46 10.87 5.77
N GLY A 133 12.90 11.70 4.88
CA GLY A 133 13.63 12.32 3.75
C GLY A 133 13.84 11.37 2.57
N GLU A 134 14.42 11.86 1.47
CA GLU A 134 14.70 11.10 0.25
C GLU A 134 16.13 11.30 -0.24
N GLY A 135 16.77 10.26 -0.78
CA GLY A 135 18.14 10.41 -1.28
C GLY A 135 19.01 9.17 -1.20
N PRO A 136 19.95 9.00 -2.14
CA PRO A 136 21.10 8.11 -1.94
C PRO A 136 22.04 8.59 -0.82
N GLN A 137 21.83 9.80 -0.30
CA GLN A 137 22.57 10.38 0.82
C GLN A 137 22.04 9.94 2.19
N LEU A 138 20.99 9.11 2.24
CA LEU A 138 20.45 8.62 3.50
C LEU A 138 21.43 7.61 4.13
N PRO A 139 21.89 7.84 5.37
CA PRO A 139 22.70 6.86 6.08
C PRO A 139 21.92 5.57 6.31
N ILE A 140 22.65 4.46 6.28
CA ILE A 140 22.11 3.10 6.41
C ILE A 140 21.73 2.77 7.87
N THR A 141 22.10 3.65 8.81
CA THR A 141 21.93 3.52 10.25
C THR A 141 21.14 4.69 10.80
#